data_AF-A0A081BU59-F1
#
_entry.id   AF-A0A081BU59-F1
#
_cell.length_a   1.000
_cell.length_b   1.000
_cell.length_c   1.000
_cell.angle_alpha   90.00
_cell.angle_beta   90.00
_cell.angle_gamma   90.00
#
_symmetry.space_group_name_H-M   'P 1'
#
loop_
_entity.id
_entity.type
_entity.pdbx_description
1 polymer ?
#
loop_
_entity_poly.entity_id
_entity_poly.type
_entity_poly.pdbx_seq_one_letter_code
_entity_poly.pdbx_strand_id
1 'polypeptide(L)'
;MQRGQQYLWCGVILILFLSGCAPGVKQKPLTVEKTYENGILDLTRSLEHAITTAGKETVAILDFSDAEKNLTDLSLVMTDDIASALANTEKELWVVSGPYLRELINRSKFTMSDLRENPEIASKFWQIMGIETVMTGMVSVQDEDTLQLATRIFNMDVEEEDAVSQQLLGEYTQTMLAKNVVRQPPLRSARAAMPIPEFPWPPPQPSASVKVPSEFLLNSETSTLLQEVAERLERAFEQAGYGEYSYYQVPDGFALISQIEQYNPDGTPKELPDRWAAALTPPRSFSLTAYVKSLFTSQAGYYRIIAFIVTSAPFAQTTNIVTPQEAEAWVTGGSRQLPANIGELGYTDHHYCTALIYEFEQTDQNSAPMFKELSELSGKEHLKKATLWSVLFSLRAILQF
;
A
#
# COMPACT_ATOMS: atom_id res chain seq x y z
N MET A 1 61.34 20.38 29.71
CA MET A 1 60.60 21.49 30.35
C MET A 1 60.17 22.45 29.25
N GLN A 2 59.06 22.14 28.59
CA GLN A 2 57.74 22.78 28.73
C GLN A 2 57.64 24.14 28.01
N ARG A 3 57.03 24.14 26.83
CA ARG A 3 56.37 25.30 26.23
C ARG A 3 54.86 25.06 26.30
N GLY A 4 54.20 25.90 27.09
CA GLY A 4 52.76 25.90 27.31
C GLY A 4 51.99 26.74 26.30
N GLN A 5 50.75 26.31 26.14
CA GLN A 5 49.61 26.83 25.36
C GLN A 5 49.44 28.35 25.32
N GLN A 6 49.06 28.82 24.14
CA GLN A 6 48.33 30.07 23.91
C GLN A 6 46.82 29.82 24.05
N TYR A 7 46.12 30.65 24.81
CA TYR A 7 44.67 30.84 24.74
C TYR A 7 44.41 32.34 24.57
N LEU A 8 43.67 32.72 23.53
CA LEU A 8 43.15 34.07 23.33
C LEU A 8 41.66 34.01 22.91
N TRP A 9 40.80 34.42 23.85
CA TRP A 9 39.64 35.31 23.72
C TRP A 9 38.41 34.98 22.83
N CYS A 10 37.24 35.07 23.48
CA CYS A 10 36.00 35.82 23.13
C CYS A 10 34.79 35.01 23.61
N GLY A 11 33.77 35.52 24.31
CA GLY A 11 33.41 36.85 24.81
C GLY A 11 32.01 36.70 25.41
N VAL A 12 31.79 37.15 26.64
CA VAL A 12 30.48 37.16 27.30
C VAL A 12 29.96 38.59 27.27
N ILE A 13 28.85 38.82 26.56
CA ILE A 13 28.09 40.07 26.64
C ILE A 13 26.79 39.77 27.38
N LEU A 14 26.66 40.41 28.53
CA LEU A 14 25.52 40.46 29.43
C LEU A 14 24.61 41.61 28.97
N ILE A 15 23.35 41.35 28.64
CA ILE A 15 22.33 42.41 28.47
C ILE A 15 21.15 42.12 29.38
N LEU A 16 20.92 43.09 30.26
CA LEU A 16 19.84 43.23 31.23
C LEU A 16 18.47 43.36 30.53
N PHE A 17 17.47 42.60 31.00
CA PHE A 17 16.06 42.93 30.77
C PHE A 17 15.43 43.39 32.08
N LEU A 18 14.99 44.65 32.06
CA LEU A 18 14.20 45.30 33.10
C LEU A 18 12.77 44.76 33.13
N SER A 19 12.30 44.51 34.33
CA SER A 19 10.94 44.14 34.69
C SER A 19 9.94 45.26 34.39
N GLY A 20 8.89 44.95 33.63
CA GLY A 20 7.63 45.70 33.59
C GLY A 20 6.49 44.74 33.88
N CYS A 21 5.91 44.82 35.09
CA CYS A 21 4.72 44.07 35.47
C CYS A 21 3.49 44.63 34.75
N ALA A 22 2.76 43.79 34.02
CA ALA A 22 1.36 43.98 33.68
C ALA A 22 0.58 42.73 34.14
N PRO A 23 -0.64 42.85 34.71
CA PRO A 23 -1.32 41.73 35.33
C PRO A 23 -2.04 40.85 34.31
N GLY A 24 -1.65 39.58 34.28
CA GLY A 24 -2.58 38.45 34.25
C GLY A 24 -3.59 38.38 33.11
N VAL A 25 -3.14 38.22 31.86
CA VAL A 25 -3.85 37.35 30.93
C VAL A 25 -3.17 35.99 31.04
N LYS A 26 -3.82 35.02 31.70
CA LYS A 26 -3.45 33.61 31.52
C LYS A 26 -3.77 33.30 30.06
N GLN A 27 -2.78 33.43 29.18
CA GLN A 27 -2.85 32.77 27.89
C GLN A 27 -2.90 31.28 28.20
N LYS A 28 -4.10 30.70 28.09
CA LYS A 28 -4.28 29.27 27.94
C LYS A 28 -3.28 28.86 26.85
N PRO A 29 -2.41 27.87 27.07
CA PRO A 29 -1.47 27.46 26.04
C PRO A 29 -2.29 27.20 24.79
N LEU A 30 -1.96 27.91 23.70
CA LEU A 30 -2.51 27.65 22.39
C LEU A 30 -2.04 26.24 22.02
N THR A 31 -2.87 25.24 22.34
CA THR A 31 -2.76 23.93 21.74
C THR A 31 -2.94 24.17 20.26
N VAL A 32 -1.86 24.08 19.49
CA VAL A 32 -1.91 24.24 18.04
C VAL A 32 -2.82 23.13 17.53
N GLU A 33 -3.98 23.55 17.02
CA GLU A 33 -5.01 22.69 16.44
C GLU A 33 -4.41 22.01 15.20
N LYS A 34 -4.24 20.69 15.24
CA LYS A 34 -3.64 19.91 14.14
C LYS A 34 -4.76 19.27 13.32
N THR A 35 -4.72 19.47 12.01
CA THR A 35 -5.60 18.78 11.06
C THR A 35 -5.32 17.28 11.05
N TYR A 36 -6.30 16.45 10.66
CA TYR A 36 -6.16 14.99 10.55
C TYR A 36 -4.88 14.58 9.79
N GLU A 37 -4.62 15.15 8.62
CA GLU A 37 -3.41 14.86 7.81
C GLU A 37 -2.11 15.17 8.56
N ASN A 38 -2.03 16.33 9.21
CA ASN A 38 -0.87 16.71 10.00
C ASN A 38 -0.71 15.81 11.23
N GLY A 39 -1.83 15.38 11.81
CA GLY A 39 -1.87 14.44 12.92
C GLY A 39 -1.37 13.04 12.52
N ILE A 40 -1.78 12.52 11.36
CA ILE A 40 -1.26 11.26 10.80
C ILE A 40 0.25 11.39 10.55
N LEU A 41 0.73 12.46 9.91
CA LEU A 41 2.16 12.64 9.65
C LEU A 41 3.00 12.74 10.93
N ASP A 42 2.50 13.44 11.95
CA ASP A 42 3.19 13.56 13.24
C ASP A 42 3.19 12.25 14.03
N LEU A 43 2.11 11.48 13.96
CA LEU A 43 2.05 10.13 14.52
C LEU A 43 3.01 9.21 13.78
N THR A 44 2.99 9.18 12.45
CA THR A 44 3.90 8.40 11.61
C THR A 44 5.36 8.70 11.96
N ARG A 45 5.77 9.97 12.06
CA ARG A 45 7.13 10.33 12.49
C ARG A 45 7.47 9.81 13.89
N SER A 46 6.51 9.83 14.80
CA SER A 46 6.71 9.32 16.17
C SER A 46 6.87 7.80 16.19
N LEU A 47 6.05 7.09 15.41
CA LEU A 47 6.09 5.64 15.25
C LEU A 47 7.38 5.20 14.55
N GLU A 48 7.74 5.83 13.43
CA GLU A 48 8.99 5.59 12.71
C GLU A 48 10.20 5.78 13.64
N HIS A 49 10.22 6.87 14.43
CA HIS A 49 11.29 7.11 15.38
C HIS A 49 11.38 5.99 16.44
N ALA A 50 10.25 5.56 17.01
CA ALA A 50 10.22 4.49 18.00
C ALA A 50 10.73 3.16 17.42
N ILE A 51 10.20 2.73 16.27
CA ILE A 51 10.57 1.49 15.58
C ILE A 51 12.06 1.49 15.23
N THR A 52 12.55 2.58 14.63
CA THR A 52 13.92 2.63 14.12
C THR A 52 14.96 2.84 15.23
N THR A 53 14.58 3.45 16.36
CA THR A 53 15.45 3.55 17.55
C THR A 53 15.62 2.19 18.21
N ALA A 54 14.60 1.33 18.17
CA ALA A 54 14.68 -0.07 18.58
C ALA A 54 15.49 -0.95 17.58
N GLY A 55 16.01 -0.37 16.50
CA GLY A 55 16.78 -1.06 15.47
C GLY A 55 15.95 -2.03 14.64
N LYS A 56 14.63 -1.80 14.54
CA LYS A 56 13.70 -2.64 13.80
C LYS A 56 13.44 -2.08 12.41
N GLU A 57 13.30 -2.98 11.45
CA GLU A 57 13.14 -2.63 10.04
C GLU A 57 11.81 -3.13 9.47
N THR A 58 11.13 -4.02 10.19
CA THR A 58 9.87 -4.64 9.75
C THR A 58 8.75 -4.40 10.77
N VAL A 59 7.59 -3.97 10.29
CA VAL A 59 6.41 -3.71 11.12
C VAL A 59 5.15 -4.29 10.51
N ALA A 60 4.40 -5.05 11.29
CA ALA A 60 3.05 -5.45 10.93
C ALA A 60 2.00 -4.61 11.65
N ILE A 61 1.02 -4.12 10.92
CA ILE A 61 -0.07 -3.30 11.46
C ILE A 61 -1.35 -4.13 11.42
N LEU A 62 -1.84 -4.49 12.60
CA LEU A 62 -3.13 -5.11 12.75
C LEU A 62 -4.23 -4.06 12.61
N ASP A 63 -5.34 -4.44 11.98
CA ASP A 63 -6.51 -3.56 11.83
C ASP A 63 -6.87 -2.93 13.16
N PHE A 64 -6.93 -1.59 13.16
CA PHE A 64 -7.37 -0.83 14.31
C PHE A 64 -8.84 -1.10 14.57
N SER A 65 -9.22 -0.97 15.83
CA SER A 65 -10.58 -1.21 16.29
C SER A 65 -11.10 -0.07 17.14
N ASP A 66 -12.41 -0.03 17.36
CA ASP A 66 -12.99 0.83 18.38
C ASP A 66 -12.73 0.31 19.82
N ALA A 67 -13.26 1.02 20.82
CA ALA A 67 -13.14 0.64 22.23
C ALA A 67 -13.82 -0.71 22.57
N GLU A 68 -14.76 -1.15 21.75
CA GLU A 68 -15.46 -2.44 21.87
C GLU A 68 -14.77 -3.54 21.05
N LYS A 69 -13.62 -3.24 20.44
CA LYS A 69 -12.83 -4.12 19.56
C LYS A 69 -13.49 -4.44 18.21
N ASN A 70 -14.49 -3.67 17.79
CA ASN A 70 -15.11 -3.81 16.49
C ASN A 70 -14.26 -3.12 15.41
N LEU A 71 -14.26 -3.69 14.22
CA LEU A 71 -13.73 -3.04 13.02
C LEU A 71 -14.80 -2.10 12.47
N THR A 72 -14.42 -0.84 12.25
CA THR A 72 -15.30 0.19 11.68
C THR A 72 -14.65 0.73 10.41
N ASP A 73 -15.45 1.30 9.51
CA ASP A 73 -14.92 1.94 8.30
C ASP A 73 -13.86 2.99 8.64
N LEU A 74 -14.08 3.74 9.74
CA LEU A 74 -13.11 4.72 10.24
C LEU A 74 -11.80 4.06 10.69
N SER A 75 -11.87 2.97 11.45
CA SER A 75 -10.66 2.31 11.97
C SER A 75 -9.87 1.61 10.88
N LEU A 76 -10.53 1.08 9.85
CA LEU A 76 -9.90 0.52 8.66
C LEU A 76 -9.19 1.61 7.84
N VAL A 77 -9.87 2.72 7.54
CA VAL A 77 -9.27 3.86 6.82
C VAL A 77 -8.05 4.40 7.57
N MET A 78 -8.13 4.54 8.89
CA MET A 78 -6.99 5.00 9.70
C MET A 78 -5.82 3.99 9.72
N THR A 79 -6.11 2.69 9.69
CA THR A 79 -5.07 1.66 9.58
C THR A 79 -4.31 1.82 8.27
N ASP A 80 -5.04 1.99 7.17
CA ASP A 80 -4.46 2.13 5.83
C ASP A 80 -3.69 3.44 5.66
N ASP A 81 -4.22 4.57 6.15
CA ASP A 81 -3.54 5.86 6.10
C ASP A 81 -2.19 5.82 6.83
N ILE A 82 -2.14 5.20 8.01
CA ILE A 82 -0.91 5.06 8.79
C ILE A 82 0.05 4.07 8.13
N ALA A 83 -0.45 2.94 7.64
CA ALA A 83 0.37 1.97 6.94
C ALA A 83 1.04 2.57 5.70
N SER A 84 0.27 3.31 4.91
CA SER A 84 0.75 4.03 3.73
C SER A 84 1.77 5.11 4.13
N ALA A 85 1.47 5.90 5.16
CA ALA A 85 2.39 6.94 5.61
C ALA A 85 3.72 6.35 6.14
N LEU A 86 3.67 5.24 6.89
CA LEU A 86 4.87 4.53 7.37
C LEU A 86 5.67 3.87 6.25
N ALA A 87 5.00 3.31 5.23
CA ALA A 87 5.70 2.69 4.10
C ALA A 87 6.44 3.73 3.23
N ASN A 88 6.02 4.99 3.29
CA ASN A 88 6.58 6.10 2.51
C ASN A 88 7.56 6.99 3.32
N THR A 89 8.02 6.54 4.50
CA THR A 89 9.01 7.31 5.28
C THR A 89 10.41 7.25 4.66
N GLU A 90 11.28 8.21 5.00
CA GLU A 90 12.67 8.24 4.53
C GLU A 90 13.47 7.00 4.98
N LYS A 91 13.10 6.43 6.13
CA LYS A 91 13.61 5.12 6.56
C LYS A 91 12.71 4.04 5.95
N GLU A 92 13.29 3.21 5.10
CA GLU A 92 12.63 2.13 4.35
C GLU A 92 12.09 1.01 5.28
N LEU A 93 11.02 1.29 6.02
CA LEU A 93 10.35 0.30 6.87
C LEU A 93 9.51 -0.67 6.01
N TRP A 94 9.68 -1.97 6.21
CA TRP A 94 8.79 -2.96 5.60
C TRP A 94 7.49 -3.03 6.39
N VAL A 95 6.43 -2.43 5.84
CA VAL A 95 5.10 -2.38 6.47
C VAL A 95 4.19 -3.46 5.89
N VAL A 96 3.68 -4.32 6.75
CA VAL A 96 2.69 -5.36 6.43
C VAL A 96 1.36 -5.00 7.09
N SER A 97 0.29 -4.77 6.34
CA SER A 97 -0.99 -4.35 6.95
C SER A 97 -2.23 -4.92 6.26
N GLY A 98 -3.37 -4.83 6.95
CA GLY A 98 -4.69 -4.93 6.33
C GLY A 98 -5.04 -6.28 5.66
N PRO A 99 -5.58 -6.29 4.43
CA PRO A 99 -6.04 -7.49 3.72
C PRO A 99 -4.97 -8.56 3.53
N TYR A 100 -3.74 -8.17 3.21
CA TYR A 100 -2.63 -9.10 2.98
C TYR A 100 -2.27 -9.86 4.26
N LEU A 101 -2.25 -9.16 5.40
CA LEU A 101 -2.04 -9.81 6.69
C LEU A 101 -3.20 -10.78 7.01
N ARG A 102 -4.45 -10.41 6.73
CA ARG A 102 -5.61 -11.31 6.88
C ARG A 102 -5.52 -12.53 5.98
N GLU A 103 -5.01 -12.38 4.76
CA GLU A 103 -4.78 -13.50 3.84
C GLU A 103 -3.67 -14.43 4.35
N LEU A 104 -2.54 -13.88 4.78
CA LEU A 104 -1.44 -14.65 5.36
C LEU A 104 -1.92 -15.46 6.57
N ILE A 105 -2.76 -14.85 7.40
CA ILE A 105 -3.36 -15.50 8.56
C ILE A 105 -4.34 -16.58 8.11
N ASN A 106 -5.25 -16.31 7.18
CA ASN A 106 -6.22 -17.29 6.69
C ASN A 106 -5.56 -18.48 5.97
N ARG A 107 -4.42 -18.27 5.30
CA ARG A 107 -3.63 -19.33 4.65
C ARG A 107 -2.80 -20.11 5.67
N SER A 108 -2.47 -19.50 6.79
CA SER A 108 -1.89 -20.18 7.92
C SER A 108 -2.97 -20.96 8.69
N LYS A 109 -2.57 -21.94 9.52
CA LYS A 109 -3.54 -22.61 10.41
C LYS A 109 -3.94 -21.74 11.61
N PHE A 110 -3.57 -20.47 11.62
CA PHE A 110 -3.81 -19.52 12.70
C PHE A 110 -5.01 -18.64 12.38
N THR A 111 -5.72 -18.22 13.41
CA THR A 111 -6.82 -17.26 13.30
C THR A 111 -6.40 -15.89 13.84
N MET A 112 -7.12 -14.82 13.45
CA MET A 112 -6.91 -13.49 14.06
C MET A 112 -7.11 -13.51 15.58
N SER A 113 -8.00 -14.37 16.09
CA SER A 113 -8.19 -14.58 17.52
C SER A 113 -6.95 -15.21 18.16
N ASP A 114 -6.33 -16.21 17.52
CA ASP A 114 -5.09 -16.82 18.02
C ASP A 114 -3.96 -15.79 18.15
N LEU A 115 -3.83 -14.88 17.19
CA LEU A 115 -2.79 -13.85 17.20
C LEU A 115 -3.07 -12.71 18.19
N ARG A 116 -4.34 -12.47 18.54
CA ARG A 116 -4.73 -11.43 19.50
C ARG A 116 -4.76 -11.93 20.94
N GLU A 117 -5.11 -13.19 21.16
CA GLU A 117 -5.40 -13.74 22.49
C GLU A 117 -4.32 -14.71 23.00
N ASN A 118 -3.46 -15.22 22.11
CA ASN A 118 -2.40 -16.15 22.49
C ASN A 118 -1.00 -15.61 22.11
N PRO A 119 -0.29 -14.97 23.07
CA PRO A 119 1.02 -14.37 22.83
C PRO A 119 2.09 -15.35 22.30
N GLU A 120 2.06 -16.62 22.73
CA GLU A 120 3.03 -17.62 22.27
C GLU A 120 2.80 -18.02 20.80
N ILE A 121 1.54 -18.15 20.40
CA ILE A 121 1.16 -18.43 19.01
C ILE A 121 1.46 -17.22 18.14
N ALA A 122 1.10 -16.02 18.61
CA ALA A 122 1.38 -14.77 17.95
C ALA A 122 2.89 -14.60 17.69
N SER A 123 3.72 -14.73 18.71
CA SER A 123 5.19 -14.60 18.60
C SER A 123 5.78 -15.56 17.55
N LYS A 124 5.36 -16.84 17.54
CA LYS A 124 5.81 -17.81 16.53
C LYS A 124 5.37 -17.43 15.12
N PHE A 125 4.13 -16.95 14.95
CA PHE A 125 3.63 -16.49 13.65
C PHE A 125 4.46 -15.31 13.13
N TRP A 126 4.68 -14.29 13.96
CA TRP A 126 5.46 -13.12 13.58
C TRP A 126 6.91 -13.47 13.23
N GLN A 127 7.54 -14.38 13.99
CA GLN A 127 8.87 -14.91 13.68
C GLN A 127 8.93 -15.64 12.34
N ILE A 128 7.94 -16.50 12.03
CA ILE A 128 7.86 -17.20 10.74
C ILE A 128 7.75 -16.21 9.59
N MET A 129 7.02 -15.11 9.80
CA MET A 129 6.81 -14.07 8.81
C MET A 129 7.97 -13.06 8.71
N GLY A 130 8.99 -13.18 9.57
CA GLY A 130 10.10 -12.23 9.61
C GLY A 130 9.69 -10.83 10.09
N ILE A 131 8.62 -10.74 10.89
CA ILE A 131 8.11 -9.48 11.45
C ILE A 131 8.72 -9.27 12.84
N GLU A 132 9.42 -8.16 13.00
CA GLU A 132 10.13 -7.80 14.23
C GLU A 132 9.30 -6.93 15.17
N THR A 133 8.36 -6.16 14.60
CA THR A 133 7.49 -5.25 15.34
C THR A 133 6.04 -5.44 14.91
N VAL A 134 5.12 -5.45 15.88
CA VAL A 134 3.67 -5.51 15.62
C VAL A 134 3.01 -4.28 16.22
N MET A 135 2.22 -3.58 15.42
CA MET A 135 1.43 -2.43 15.84
C MET A 135 -0.05 -2.80 15.91
N THR A 136 -0.69 -2.35 16.97
CA THR A 136 -2.16 -2.34 17.11
C THR A 136 -2.62 -0.93 17.42
N GLY A 137 -3.89 -0.64 17.15
CA GLY A 137 -4.45 0.67 17.41
C GLY A 137 -5.91 0.61 17.84
N MET A 138 -6.28 1.55 18.69
CA MET A 138 -7.65 1.78 19.10
C MET A 138 -8.06 3.20 18.70
N VAL A 139 -9.14 3.30 17.92
CA VAL A 139 -9.74 4.56 17.51
C VAL A 139 -10.95 4.83 18.40
N SER A 140 -10.98 5.99 19.04
CA SER A 140 -12.11 6.43 19.84
C SER A 140 -12.52 7.84 19.45
N VAL A 141 -13.83 8.06 19.32
CA VAL A 141 -14.40 9.39 19.08
C VAL A 141 -14.65 10.01 20.45
N GLN A 142 -13.99 11.12 20.77
CA GLN A 142 -14.17 11.82 22.05
C GLN A 142 -15.32 12.82 22.00
N ASP A 143 -15.44 13.55 20.89
CA ASP A 143 -16.54 14.47 20.59
C ASP A 143 -16.78 14.57 19.07
N GLU A 144 -17.67 15.46 18.65
CA GLU A 144 -18.08 15.59 17.24
C GLU A 144 -16.95 15.95 16.27
N ASP A 145 -15.77 16.37 16.73
CA ASP A 145 -14.62 16.77 15.88
C ASP A 145 -13.28 16.19 16.34
N THR A 146 -13.26 15.39 17.41
CA THR A 146 -12.03 14.89 18.04
C THR A 146 -11.99 13.38 18.03
N LEU A 147 -10.97 12.85 17.35
CA LEU A 147 -10.57 11.45 17.38
C LEU A 147 -9.38 11.27 18.31
N GLN A 148 -9.36 10.16 19.03
CA GLN A 148 -8.19 9.72 19.76
C GLN A 148 -7.76 8.38 19.20
N LEU A 149 -6.52 8.33 18.72
CA LEU A 149 -5.87 7.11 18.31
C LEU A 149 -4.81 6.73 19.35
N ALA A 150 -5.05 5.61 20.01
CA ALA A 150 -4.07 4.99 20.88
C ALA A 150 -3.41 3.83 20.15
N THR A 151 -2.12 3.92 19.85
CA THR A 151 -1.35 2.84 19.24
C THR A 151 -0.48 2.14 20.27
N ARG A 152 -0.24 0.86 20.04
CA ARG A 152 0.67 0.03 20.85
C ARG A 152 1.60 -0.69 19.92
N ILE A 153 2.88 -0.67 20.25
CA ILE A 153 3.96 -1.28 19.51
C ILE A 153 4.53 -2.41 20.35
N PHE A 154 4.57 -3.61 19.77
CA PHE A 154 5.13 -4.82 20.36
C PHE A 154 6.39 -5.20 19.59
N ASN A 155 7.55 -5.10 20.23
CA ASN A 155 8.80 -5.56 19.66
C ASN A 155 8.99 -7.04 20.03
N MET A 156 9.22 -7.91 19.06
CA MET A 156 9.23 -9.37 19.29
C MET A 156 10.43 -9.85 20.13
N ASP A 157 11.47 -9.01 20.26
CA ASP A 157 12.71 -9.35 20.97
C ASP A 157 12.82 -8.70 22.36
N VAL A 158 11.85 -7.86 22.72
CA VAL A 158 11.85 -7.08 23.97
C VAL A 158 10.51 -7.34 24.67
N GLU A 159 10.51 -7.78 25.93
CA GLU A 159 9.27 -7.94 26.71
C GLU A 159 8.56 -6.61 27.05
N GLU A 160 9.05 -5.48 26.52
CA GLU A 160 8.60 -4.13 26.84
C GLU A 160 7.62 -3.62 25.77
N GLU A 161 6.45 -3.16 26.22
CA GLU A 161 5.36 -2.61 25.40
C GLU A 161 5.54 -1.08 25.31
N ASP A 162 5.77 -0.56 24.11
CA ASP A 162 5.79 0.87 23.86
C ASP A 162 4.38 1.35 23.48
N ALA A 163 3.75 2.11 24.38
CA ALA A 163 2.44 2.72 24.13
C ALA A 163 2.60 4.15 23.61
N VAL A 164 2.14 4.41 22.39
CA VAL A 164 2.13 5.74 21.78
C VAL A 164 0.67 6.19 21.66
N SER A 165 0.30 7.29 22.31
CA SER A 165 -1.07 7.82 22.22
C SER A 165 -1.05 9.22 21.63
N GLN A 166 -1.83 9.47 20.57
CA GLN A 166 -2.01 10.79 19.98
C GLN A 166 -3.49 11.16 19.85
N GLN A 167 -3.78 12.44 20.13
CA GLN A 167 -5.09 13.03 19.92
C GLN A 167 -5.10 13.71 18.53
N LEU A 168 -6.08 13.37 17.71
CA LEU A 168 -6.24 13.82 16.33
C LEU A 168 -7.55 14.62 16.22
N LEU A 169 -7.47 15.90 15.85
CA LEU A 169 -8.66 16.72 15.59
C LEU A 169 -8.96 16.75 14.09
N GLY A 170 -10.23 16.67 13.72
CA GLY A 170 -10.65 16.90 12.35
C GLY A 170 -12.16 16.89 12.17
N GLU A 171 -12.66 17.87 11.40
CA GLU A 171 -14.06 18.07 10.91
C GLU A 171 -14.66 16.86 10.14
N TYR A 172 -14.01 15.71 10.15
CA TYR A 172 -14.31 14.51 9.37
C TYR A 172 -15.36 13.59 10.00
N THR A 173 -15.54 13.71 11.32
CA THR A 173 -16.48 12.96 12.14
C THR A 173 -17.93 13.22 11.72
N GLN A 174 -18.31 14.45 11.34
CA GLN A 174 -19.66 14.71 10.84
C GLN A 174 -19.96 14.02 9.49
N THR A 175 -18.97 13.91 8.60
CA THR A 175 -19.19 13.30 7.26
C THR A 175 -19.31 11.77 7.34
N MET A 176 -18.71 11.13 8.34
CA MET A 176 -18.75 9.68 8.54
C MET A 176 -19.85 9.24 9.52
N LEU A 177 -20.17 10.03 10.55
CA LEU A 177 -21.30 9.78 11.46
C LEU A 177 -22.66 10.00 10.78
N ALA A 178 -22.77 10.98 9.88
CA ALA A 178 -24.02 11.25 9.15
C ALA A 178 -24.35 10.23 8.04
N LYS A 179 -23.38 9.44 7.59
CA LYS A 179 -23.58 8.47 6.48
C LYS A 179 -24.35 7.21 6.86
N ASN A 180 -24.73 7.04 8.13
CA ASN A 180 -25.58 5.92 8.56
C ASN A 180 -27.09 6.18 8.43
N VAL A 181 -27.54 7.33 7.91
CA VAL A 181 -28.97 7.55 7.64
C VAL A 181 -29.17 8.34 6.34
N VAL A 182 -29.78 7.66 5.35
CA VAL A 182 -30.26 8.17 4.04
C VAL A 182 -29.23 8.23 2.90
N ARG A 183 -29.44 7.33 1.93
CA ARG A 183 -28.93 7.42 0.56
C ARG A 183 -29.55 8.62 -0.16
N GLN A 184 -28.85 9.76 -0.22
CA GLN A 184 -28.95 10.74 -1.31
C GLN A 184 -27.59 11.40 -1.53
N PRO A 185 -27.18 11.65 -2.79
CA PRO A 185 -25.86 12.18 -3.11
C PRO A 185 -25.79 13.69 -2.78
N PRO A 186 -24.84 14.16 -1.94
CA PRO A 186 -24.61 15.58 -1.79
C PRO A 186 -23.67 16.12 -2.88
N LEU A 187 -23.99 17.34 -3.30
CA LEU A 187 -23.23 18.16 -4.25
C LEU A 187 -21.83 18.52 -3.71
N ARG A 188 -20.83 18.25 -4.55
CA ARG A 188 -19.48 18.85 -4.65
C ARG A 188 -19.02 19.75 -3.50
N SER A 189 -18.17 19.19 -2.65
CA SER A 189 -16.93 19.85 -2.23
C SER A 189 -15.79 18.88 -2.52
N ALA A 190 -14.81 19.30 -3.30
CA ALA A 190 -13.62 18.51 -3.61
C ALA A 190 -12.88 18.17 -2.31
N ARG A 191 -13.09 16.95 -1.81
CA ARG A 191 -12.19 16.29 -0.87
C ARG A 191 -10.83 16.30 -1.55
N ALA A 192 -9.80 16.90 -0.93
CA ALA A 192 -8.46 16.85 -1.48
C ALA A 192 -8.05 15.38 -1.58
N ALA A 193 -7.95 14.88 -2.81
CA ALA A 193 -7.56 13.51 -3.06
C ALA A 193 -6.04 13.40 -2.87
N MET A 194 -5.58 12.39 -2.13
CA MET A 194 -4.16 12.05 -2.14
C MET A 194 -3.79 11.63 -3.57
N PRO A 195 -2.82 12.31 -4.22
CA PRO A 195 -2.40 11.95 -5.56
C PRO A 195 -1.66 10.61 -5.50
N ILE A 196 -2.04 9.68 -6.38
CA ILE A 196 -1.29 8.44 -6.61
C ILE A 196 -0.26 8.68 -7.72
N PRO A 197 0.84 7.91 -7.77
CA PRO A 197 1.84 8.08 -8.81
C PRO A 197 1.24 7.85 -10.20
N GLU A 198 1.82 8.53 -11.19
CA GLU A 198 1.44 8.38 -12.59
C GLU A 198 2.09 7.13 -13.19
N PHE A 199 1.31 6.38 -13.96
CA PHE A 199 1.86 5.32 -14.80
C PHE A 199 2.51 5.95 -16.04
N PRO A 200 3.65 5.44 -16.53
CA PRO A 200 4.28 6.00 -17.72
C PRO A 200 3.31 6.04 -18.91
N TRP A 201 3.19 7.22 -19.54
CA TRP A 201 2.22 7.44 -20.61
C TRP A 201 2.84 8.05 -21.88
N PRO A 202 2.55 7.52 -23.08
CA PRO A 202 1.80 6.29 -23.32
C PRO A 202 2.54 5.05 -22.74
N PRO A 203 1.82 3.96 -22.42
CA PRO A 203 2.42 2.78 -21.82
C PRO A 203 3.67 2.29 -22.57
N PRO A 204 4.71 1.84 -21.85
CA PRO A 204 5.84 1.15 -22.46
C PRO A 204 5.37 -0.08 -23.24
N GLN A 205 6.15 -0.48 -24.24
CA GLN A 205 5.80 -1.60 -25.12
C GLN A 205 5.56 -2.87 -24.29
N PRO A 206 4.36 -3.48 -24.36
CA PRO A 206 4.13 -4.77 -23.73
C PRO A 206 4.57 -5.91 -24.64
N SER A 207 4.91 -7.05 -24.05
CA SER A 207 5.19 -8.32 -24.75
C SER A 207 3.96 -8.85 -25.48
N ALA A 208 2.79 -8.67 -24.85
CA ALA A 208 1.48 -8.97 -25.42
C ALA A 208 0.41 -8.05 -24.84
N SER A 209 -0.71 -7.88 -25.55
CA SER A 209 -1.85 -7.14 -25.03
C SER A 209 -3.18 -7.73 -25.50
N VAL A 210 -4.25 -7.44 -24.77
CA VAL A 210 -5.61 -7.79 -25.15
C VAL A 210 -6.61 -6.78 -24.61
N LYS A 211 -7.58 -6.38 -25.44
CA LYS A 211 -8.73 -5.61 -24.96
C LYS A 211 -9.64 -6.53 -24.14
N VAL A 212 -9.89 -6.17 -22.88
CA VAL A 212 -10.86 -6.86 -22.03
C VAL A 212 -12.26 -6.43 -22.48
N PRO A 213 -13.16 -7.37 -22.78
CA PRO A 213 -14.53 -7.03 -23.16
C PRO A 213 -15.22 -6.23 -22.04
N SER A 214 -15.82 -5.08 -22.38
CA SER A 214 -16.45 -4.20 -21.38
C SER A 214 -17.59 -4.90 -20.64
N GLU A 215 -18.25 -5.87 -21.27
CA GLU A 215 -19.27 -6.72 -20.64
C GLU A 215 -18.73 -7.60 -19.49
N PHE A 216 -17.41 -7.76 -19.36
CA PHE A 216 -16.80 -8.41 -18.20
C PHE A 216 -16.62 -7.43 -17.04
N LEU A 217 -16.70 -6.12 -17.29
CA LEU A 217 -16.41 -5.08 -16.33
C LEU A 217 -17.68 -4.38 -15.85
N LEU A 218 -18.71 -4.32 -16.68
CA LEU A 218 -19.93 -3.57 -16.43
C LEU A 218 -21.04 -4.40 -15.78
N ASN A 219 -21.92 -3.72 -15.04
CA ASN A 219 -23.20 -4.26 -14.59
C ASN A 219 -24.31 -3.69 -15.49
N SER A 220 -25.24 -4.54 -15.93
CA SER A 220 -26.19 -4.19 -16.98
C SER A 220 -27.28 -3.18 -16.59
N GLU A 221 -27.35 -2.74 -15.33
CA GLU A 221 -28.53 -2.04 -14.79
C GLU A 221 -28.28 -0.63 -14.24
N THR A 222 -27.03 -0.18 -14.11
CA THR A 222 -26.71 1.15 -13.53
C THR A 222 -25.54 1.83 -14.23
N SER A 223 -25.45 3.16 -14.08
CA SER A 223 -24.25 3.92 -14.42
C SER A 223 -23.08 3.39 -13.60
N THR A 224 -22.11 2.74 -14.24
CA THR A 224 -20.94 2.15 -13.58
C THR A 224 -19.89 3.22 -13.32
N LEU A 225 -19.41 3.31 -12.08
CA LEU A 225 -18.26 4.14 -11.70
C LEU A 225 -16.94 3.40 -11.95
N LEU A 226 -15.83 4.14 -12.12
CA LEU A 226 -14.51 3.52 -12.22
C LEU A 226 -14.14 2.71 -10.97
N GLN A 227 -14.63 3.11 -9.80
CA GLN A 227 -14.50 2.33 -8.56
C GLN A 227 -15.09 0.92 -8.69
N GLU A 228 -16.27 0.77 -9.29
CA GLU A 228 -16.92 -0.54 -9.47
C GLU A 228 -16.14 -1.43 -10.45
N VAL A 229 -15.53 -0.83 -11.47
CA VAL A 229 -14.64 -1.54 -12.40
C VAL A 229 -13.36 -1.98 -11.71
N ALA A 230 -12.77 -1.10 -10.90
CA ALA A 230 -11.60 -1.40 -10.06
C ALA A 230 -11.89 -2.60 -9.15
N GLU A 231 -12.95 -2.55 -8.35
CA GLU A 231 -13.35 -3.65 -7.46
C GLU A 231 -13.53 -4.99 -8.18
N ARG A 232 -14.01 -4.96 -9.42
CA ARG A 232 -14.16 -6.17 -10.21
C ARG A 232 -12.81 -6.73 -10.69
N LEU A 233 -11.88 -5.86 -11.07
CA LEU A 233 -10.51 -6.26 -11.42
C LEU A 233 -9.75 -6.78 -10.19
N GLU A 234 -9.90 -6.13 -9.03
CA GLU A 234 -9.33 -6.58 -7.74
C GLU A 234 -9.84 -7.97 -7.38
N ARG A 235 -11.16 -8.19 -7.37
CA ARG A 235 -11.75 -9.52 -7.14
C ARG A 235 -11.26 -10.56 -8.13
N ALA A 236 -10.97 -10.15 -9.38
CA ALA A 236 -10.42 -11.05 -10.37
C ALA A 236 -8.99 -11.47 -10.03
N PHE A 237 -8.16 -10.53 -9.57
CA PHE A 237 -6.82 -10.81 -9.06
C PHE A 237 -6.86 -11.72 -7.83
N GLU A 238 -7.70 -11.41 -6.84
CA GLU A 238 -7.86 -12.21 -5.62
C GLU A 238 -8.27 -13.65 -5.93
N GLN A 239 -9.32 -13.85 -6.76
CA GLN A 239 -9.79 -15.20 -7.12
C GLN A 239 -8.80 -15.97 -8.01
N ALA A 240 -7.95 -15.27 -8.75
CA ALA A 240 -6.84 -15.87 -9.49
C ALA A 240 -5.59 -16.12 -8.60
N GLY A 241 -5.64 -15.71 -7.32
CA GLY A 241 -4.63 -15.97 -6.31
C GLY A 241 -3.50 -14.93 -6.22
N TYR A 242 -3.66 -13.78 -6.87
CA TYR A 242 -2.77 -12.62 -6.69
C TYR A 242 -3.15 -11.93 -5.38
N GLY A 243 -2.19 -11.77 -4.48
CA GLY A 243 -2.39 -11.12 -3.17
C GLY A 243 -2.10 -9.62 -3.20
N GLU A 244 -1.19 -9.19 -4.08
CA GLU A 244 -0.72 -7.82 -4.16
C GLU A 244 -0.95 -7.21 -5.54
N TYR A 245 -1.33 -5.94 -5.54
CA TYR A 245 -1.50 -5.11 -6.73
C TYR A 245 -1.28 -3.63 -6.41
N SER A 246 -1.01 -2.82 -7.43
CA SER A 246 -0.67 -1.41 -7.31
C SER A 246 -1.43 -0.54 -8.31
N TYR A 247 -2.05 0.53 -7.82
CA TYR A 247 -2.77 1.54 -8.57
C TYR A 247 -1.86 2.69 -8.99
N TYR A 248 -2.05 3.12 -10.24
CA TYR A 248 -1.44 4.32 -10.79
C TYR A 248 -2.47 5.15 -11.55
N GLN A 249 -2.24 6.44 -11.59
CA GLN A 249 -3.03 7.35 -12.41
C GLN A 249 -2.63 7.21 -13.88
N VAL A 250 -3.63 7.14 -14.77
CA VAL A 250 -3.47 7.32 -16.22
C VAL A 250 -4.43 8.42 -16.67
N PRO A 251 -4.30 8.97 -17.90
CA PRO A 251 -5.28 9.92 -18.41
C PRO A 251 -6.70 9.35 -18.35
N ASP A 252 -7.61 10.09 -17.72
CA ASP A 252 -9.02 9.74 -17.55
C ASP A 252 -9.27 8.33 -17.01
N GLY A 253 -8.44 7.86 -16.07
CA GLY A 253 -8.68 6.58 -15.40
C GLY A 253 -7.52 6.09 -14.55
N PHE A 254 -7.36 4.78 -14.49
CA PHE A 254 -6.34 4.13 -13.66
C PHE A 254 -5.65 2.96 -14.37
N ALA A 255 -4.43 2.67 -13.93
CA ALA A 255 -3.77 1.40 -14.16
C ALA A 255 -3.78 0.57 -12.87
N LEU A 256 -4.08 -0.72 -12.98
CA LEU A 256 -4.00 -1.68 -11.89
C LEU A 256 -2.98 -2.76 -12.26
N ILE A 257 -1.89 -2.84 -11.50
CA ILE A 257 -0.71 -3.63 -11.82
C ILE A 257 -0.60 -4.80 -10.85
N SER A 258 -0.44 -6.02 -11.36
CA SER A 258 -0.24 -7.21 -10.52
C SER A 258 1.16 -7.23 -9.89
N GLN A 259 1.33 -7.99 -8.81
CA GLN A 259 2.65 -8.50 -8.43
C GLN A 259 3.33 -9.30 -9.54
N ILE A 260 4.66 -9.49 -9.40
CA ILE A 260 5.45 -10.33 -10.31
C ILE A 260 5.02 -11.78 -10.15
N GLU A 261 4.68 -12.44 -11.26
CA GLU A 261 4.28 -13.84 -11.29
C GLU A 261 5.29 -14.70 -12.05
N GLN A 262 5.76 -15.78 -11.43
CA GLN A 262 6.48 -16.84 -12.16
C GLN A 262 5.52 -17.78 -12.86
N TYR A 263 5.82 -18.10 -14.12
CA TYR A 263 5.01 -19.01 -14.94
C TYR A 263 5.87 -20.02 -15.71
N ASN A 264 5.23 -21.13 -16.09
CA ASN A 264 5.79 -22.19 -16.92
C ASN A 264 5.83 -21.76 -18.40
N PRO A 265 6.66 -22.39 -19.25
CA PRO A 265 6.70 -22.08 -20.68
C PRO A 265 5.33 -22.16 -21.38
N ASP A 266 4.41 -22.96 -20.87
CA ASP A 266 3.06 -23.12 -21.43
C ASP A 266 2.05 -22.03 -20.98
N GLY A 267 2.52 -21.02 -20.24
CA GLY A 267 1.72 -19.90 -19.74
C GLY A 267 1.11 -20.12 -18.35
N THR A 268 1.07 -21.36 -17.84
CA THR A 268 0.44 -21.66 -16.53
C THR A 268 1.29 -21.12 -15.37
N PRO A 269 0.68 -20.65 -14.27
CA PRO A 269 1.45 -20.24 -13.09
C PRO A 269 2.28 -21.40 -12.56
N LYS A 270 3.46 -21.12 -12.00
CA LYS A 270 4.18 -22.11 -11.19
C LYS A 270 3.33 -22.52 -9.98
N GLU A 271 3.62 -23.70 -9.43
CA GLU A 271 3.02 -24.12 -8.16
C GLU A 271 3.55 -23.25 -7.01
N LEU A 272 2.79 -23.19 -5.91
CA LEU A 272 3.25 -22.51 -4.69
C LEU A 272 4.38 -23.31 -4.03
N PRO A 273 5.38 -22.65 -3.43
CA PRO A 273 5.52 -21.20 -3.26
C PRO A 273 6.14 -20.49 -4.48
N ASP A 274 6.69 -21.23 -5.43
CA ASP A 274 7.52 -20.70 -6.53
C ASP A 274 6.80 -19.69 -7.44
N ARG A 275 5.47 -19.73 -7.53
CA ARG A 275 4.65 -18.71 -8.23
C ARG A 275 5.01 -17.27 -7.82
N TRP A 276 5.27 -17.08 -6.54
CA TRP A 276 5.48 -15.78 -5.91
C TRP A 276 6.86 -15.64 -5.24
N ALA A 277 7.69 -16.69 -5.31
CA ALA A 277 8.98 -16.73 -4.63
C ALA A 277 9.96 -15.73 -5.26
N ALA A 278 9.91 -14.49 -4.78
CA ALA A 278 11.11 -13.72 -4.51
C ALA A 278 11.83 -14.42 -3.35
N ALA A 279 13.06 -14.91 -3.54
CA ALA A 279 13.70 -15.75 -2.54
C ALA A 279 13.85 -15.05 -1.18
N LEU A 280 13.19 -15.64 -0.18
CA LEU A 280 13.38 -15.35 1.23
C LEU A 280 14.78 -15.82 1.66
N THR A 281 15.76 -14.92 1.66
CA THR A 281 16.90 -14.96 2.60
C THR A 281 17.40 -13.53 2.80
N PRO A 282 17.13 -12.87 3.95
CA PRO A 282 17.68 -11.55 4.22
C PRO A 282 19.21 -11.63 4.36
N PRO A 283 19.99 -10.85 3.60
CA PRO A 283 21.41 -10.69 3.89
C PRO A 283 21.57 -10.00 5.25
N ARG A 284 22.58 -10.41 6.03
CA ARG A 284 22.90 -9.88 7.37
C ARG A 284 23.32 -8.39 7.42
N SER A 285 23.10 -7.64 6.34
CA SER A 285 23.29 -6.19 6.21
C SER A 285 22.73 -5.78 4.83
N PHE A 286 21.75 -4.87 4.76
CA PHE A 286 21.07 -4.58 3.51
C PHE A 286 21.85 -3.63 2.58
N SER A 287 21.82 -3.96 1.29
CA SER A 287 22.24 -3.14 0.15
C SER A 287 21.11 -3.26 -0.87
N LEU A 288 20.59 -2.13 -1.37
CA LEU A 288 19.54 -2.10 -2.40
C LEU A 288 19.88 -3.02 -3.59
N THR A 289 21.16 -3.06 -3.97
CA THR A 289 21.69 -3.89 -5.06
C THR A 289 21.68 -5.39 -4.74
N ALA A 290 21.75 -5.79 -3.48
CA ALA A 290 21.71 -7.18 -3.03
C ALA A 290 20.27 -7.73 -3.00
N TYR A 291 19.29 -6.89 -2.69
CA TYR A 291 17.87 -7.20 -2.77
C TYR A 291 17.38 -7.35 -4.21
N VAL A 292 17.78 -6.42 -5.07
CA VAL A 292 17.58 -6.54 -6.52
C VAL A 292 18.24 -7.81 -7.06
N LYS A 293 19.41 -8.20 -6.54
CA LYS A 293 19.96 -9.53 -6.83
C LYS A 293 19.05 -10.65 -6.32
N SER A 294 18.56 -10.66 -5.08
CA SER A 294 17.71 -11.76 -4.56
C SER A 294 16.33 -11.88 -5.24
N LEU A 295 15.76 -10.76 -5.71
CA LEU A 295 14.55 -10.75 -6.53
C LEU A 295 14.77 -11.37 -7.92
N PHE A 296 16.02 -11.36 -8.39
CA PHE A 296 16.43 -11.83 -9.72
C PHE A 296 17.52 -12.93 -9.68
N THR A 297 17.68 -13.66 -8.57
CA THR A 297 18.66 -14.77 -8.45
C THR A 297 18.04 -16.04 -7.89
N SER A 298 16.77 -16.32 -8.16
CA SER A 298 16.14 -17.53 -7.63
C SER A 298 15.22 -18.21 -8.63
N GLN A 299 15.85 -19.16 -9.33
CA GLN A 299 15.36 -20.00 -10.41
C GLN A 299 15.32 -19.32 -11.79
N ALA A 300 16.02 -19.92 -12.76
CA ALA A 300 15.80 -19.62 -14.17
C ALA A 300 14.32 -19.87 -14.52
N GLY A 301 13.74 -19.03 -15.37
CA GLY A 301 12.33 -19.13 -15.70
C GLY A 301 11.74 -17.88 -16.32
N TYR A 302 10.42 -17.90 -16.41
CA TYR A 302 9.62 -16.83 -17.00
C TYR A 302 8.83 -16.08 -15.94
N TYR A 303 8.82 -14.77 -16.06
CA TYR A 303 8.19 -13.83 -15.15
C TYR A 303 7.24 -12.94 -15.93
N ARG A 304 6.08 -12.61 -15.35
CA ARG A 304 5.16 -11.65 -15.96
C ARG A 304 4.56 -10.67 -14.97
N ILE A 305 4.25 -9.50 -15.47
CA ILE A 305 3.42 -8.49 -14.82
C ILE A 305 2.22 -8.24 -15.72
N ILE A 306 1.03 -8.13 -15.12
CA ILE A 306 -0.22 -7.84 -15.82
C ILE A 306 -0.69 -6.47 -15.37
N ALA A 307 -0.74 -5.51 -16.29
CA ALA A 307 -1.29 -4.19 -16.05
C ALA A 307 -2.64 -4.04 -16.76
N PHE A 308 -3.72 -3.88 -15.99
CA PHE A 308 -5.01 -3.48 -16.54
C PHE A 308 -5.06 -1.96 -16.63
N ILE A 309 -5.13 -1.44 -17.86
CA ILE A 309 -5.27 0.00 -18.13
C ILE A 309 -6.73 0.29 -18.42
N VAL A 310 -7.39 1.08 -17.56
CA VAL A 310 -8.76 1.56 -17.75
C VAL A 310 -8.72 3.05 -18.03
N THR A 311 -9.18 3.46 -19.21
CA THR A 311 -9.04 4.84 -19.69
C THR A 311 -10.02 5.12 -20.84
N SER A 312 -10.35 6.40 -21.06
CA SER A 312 -10.97 6.88 -22.31
C SER A 312 -9.97 7.49 -23.29
N ALA A 313 -8.71 7.67 -22.90
CA ALA A 313 -7.68 8.30 -23.73
C ALA A 313 -7.03 7.26 -24.67
N PRO A 314 -7.08 7.46 -26.00
CA PRO A 314 -6.40 6.57 -26.93
C PRO A 314 -4.88 6.64 -26.73
N PHE A 315 -4.22 5.48 -26.81
CA PHE A 315 -2.76 5.40 -26.81
C PHE A 315 -2.26 4.44 -27.88
N ALA A 316 -1.04 4.72 -28.36
CA ALA A 316 -0.29 3.85 -29.25
C ALA A 316 0.84 3.17 -28.48
N GLN A 317 1.31 2.04 -29.01
CA GLN A 317 2.51 1.39 -28.48
C GLN A 317 3.71 2.30 -28.68
N THR A 318 4.48 2.48 -27.60
CA THR A 318 5.81 3.11 -27.69
C THR A 318 6.83 2.10 -28.18
N THR A 319 8.01 2.57 -28.57
CA THR A 319 9.20 1.73 -28.80
C THR A 319 10.06 1.60 -27.53
N ASN A 320 9.56 2.09 -26.39
CA ASN A 320 10.30 2.08 -25.14
C ASN A 320 10.17 0.69 -24.51
N ILE A 321 11.31 0.04 -24.33
CA ILE A 321 11.44 -1.26 -23.67
C ILE A 321 11.60 -1.03 -22.17
N VAL A 322 10.84 -1.79 -21.39
CA VAL A 322 10.86 -1.75 -19.93
C VAL A 322 12.05 -2.53 -19.39
N THR A 323 12.80 -1.92 -18.50
CA THR A 323 13.82 -2.65 -17.73
C THR A 323 13.19 -3.41 -16.55
N PRO A 324 13.80 -4.51 -16.08
CA PRO A 324 13.30 -5.22 -14.90
C PRO A 324 13.16 -4.32 -13.67
N GLN A 325 14.05 -3.34 -13.51
CA GLN A 325 14.01 -2.38 -12.40
C GLN A 325 12.80 -1.43 -12.49
N GLU A 326 12.48 -0.92 -13.68
CA GLU A 326 11.29 -0.09 -13.88
C GLU A 326 10.01 -0.89 -13.63
N ALA A 327 9.96 -2.13 -14.12
CA ALA A 327 8.86 -3.06 -13.89
C ALA A 327 8.67 -3.36 -12.40
N GLU A 328 9.75 -3.53 -11.64
CA GLU A 328 9.70 -3.73 -10.19
C GLU A 328 9.15 -2.50 -9.46
N ALA A 329 9.59 -1.31 -9.85
CA ALA A 329 9.11 -0.04 -9.29
C ALA A 329 7.59 0.14 -9.51
N TRP A 330 7.02 -0.48 -10.56
CA TRP A 330 5.58 -0.50 -10.78
C TRP A 330 4.82 -1.41 -9.81
N VAL A 331 5.46 -2.47 -9.34
CA VAL A 331 4.85 -3.41 -8.42
C VAL A 331 4.84 -2.83 -7.00
N THR A 332 5.90 -2.14 -6.61
CA THR A 332 6.08 -1.65 -5.24
C THR A 332 5.71 -0.18 -5.02
N GLY A 333 5.78 0.65 -6.07
CA GLY A 333 5.68 2.09 -5.93
C GLY A 333 4.26 2.67 -5.99
N GLY A 334 3.24 1.86 -6.33
CA GLY A 334 1.88 2.33 -6.56
C GLY A 334 1.02 2.33 -5.30
N SER A 335 -0.14 2.98 -5.37
CA SER A 335 -1.10 2.99 -4.26
C SER A 335 -1.84 1.67 -4.15
N ARG A 336 -2.23 1.24 -2.95
CA ARG A 336 -3.06 0.04 -2.78
C ARG A 336 -4.55 0.28 -2.96
N GLN A 337 -4.95 1.55 -2.98
CA GLN A 337 -6.35 1.95 -3.16
C GLN A 337 -6.48 2.94 -4.31
N LEU A 338 -7.62 2.84 -4.99
CA LEU A 338 -8.02 3.84 -5.97
C LEU A 338 -8.54 5.10 -5.25
N PRO A 339 -7.94 6.27 -5.49
CA PRO A 339 -8.44 7.53 -4.92
C PRO A 339 -9.87 7.85 -5.37
N ALA A 340 -10.65 8.43 -4.46
CA ALA A 340 -12.05 8.76 -4.72
C ALA A 340 -12.25 9.68 -5.95
N ASN A 341 -11.34 10.62 -6.22
CA ASN A 341 -11.43 11.49 -7.40
C ASN A 341 -11.34 10.73 -8.73
N ILE A 342 -10.65 9.59 -8.77
CA ILE A 342 -10.60 8.71 -9.94
C ILE A 342 -11.77 7.71 -9.88
N GLY A 343 -12.02 7.11 -8.71
CA GLY A 343 -13.10 6.14 -8.51
C GLY A 343 -14.50 6.68 -8.78
N GLU A 344 -14.75 7.96 -8.50
CA GLU A 344 -16.04 8.66 -8.74
C GLU A 344 -16.25 9.05 -10.21
N LEU A 345 -15.26 8.86 -11.09
CA LEU A 345 -15.45 9.08 -12.53
C LEU A 345 -16.41 8.01 -13.08
N GLY A 346 -17.28 8.43 -14.00
CA GLY A 346 -18.19 7.51 -14.69
C GLY A 346 -17.46 6.70 -15.76
N TYR A 347 -17.65 5.38 -15.77
CA TYR A 347 -17.29 4.55 -16.91
C TYR A 347 -18.29 4.81 -18.04
N THR A 348 -17.80 5.35 -19.16
CA THR A 348 -18.61 5.69 -20.33
C THR A 348 -18.32 4.76 -21.50
N ASP A 349 -19.10 4.87 -22.58
CA ASP A 349 -18.86 4.13 -23.84
C ASP A 349 -17.51 4.46 -24.51
N HIS A 350 -16.84 5.53 -24.06
CA HIS A 350 -15.49 5.89 -24.50
C HIS A 350 -14.40 5.19 -23.68
N HIS A 351 -14.72 4.67 -22.50
CA HIS A 351 -13.76 3.92 -21.71
C HIS A 351 -13.55 2.53 -22.27
N TYR A 352 -12.32 2.05 -22.15
CA TYR A 352 -11.97 0.68 -22.45
C TYR A 352 -10.93 0.19 -21.46
N CYS A 353 -10.85 -1.14 -21.34
CA CYS A 353 -9.82 -1.79 -20.57
C CYS A 353 -8.90 -2.59 -21.49
N THR A 354 -7.61 -2.36 -21.38
CA THR A 354 -6.58 -3.15 -22.07
C THR A 354 -5.69 -3.81 -21.01
N ALA A 355 -5.55 -5.12 -21.08
CA ALA A 355 -4.52 -5.83 -20.33
C ALA A 355 -3.21 -5.79 -21.12
N LEU A 356 -2.17 -5.25 -20.50
CA LEU A 356 -0.80 -5.22 -21.00
C LEU A 356 0.00 -6.27 -20.22
N ILE A 357 0.70 -7.14 -20.95
CA ILE A 357 1.53 -8.19 -20.38
C ILE A 357 2.99 -7.83 -20.61
N TYR A 358 3.75 -7.73 -19.53
CA TYR A 358 5.19 -7.52 -19.57
C TYR A 358 5.87 -8.81 -19.14
N GLU A 359 6.57 -9.46 -20.06
CA GLU A 359 7.27 -10.72 -19.82
C GLU A 359 8.78 -10.49 -19.69
N PHE A 360 9.38 -11.24 -18.77
CA PHE A 360 10.82 -11.30 -18.58
C PHE A 360 11.27 -12.76 -18.55
N GLU A 361 12.41 -13.03 -19.18
CA GLU A 361 13.03 -14.35 -19.20
C GLU A 361 14.40 -14.27 -18.52
N GLN A 362 14.62 -15.18 -17.59
CA GLN A 362 15.91 -15.40 -16.97
C GLN A 362 16.42 -16.79 -17.38
N THR A 363 17.45 -16.82 -18.22
CA THR A 363 17.98 -18.06 -18.80
C THR A 363 18.77 -18.90 -17.81
N ASP A 364 19.39 -18.26 -16.82
CA ASP A 364 20.20 -18.92 -15.80
C ASP A 364 20.16 -18.15 -14.47
N GLN A 365 20.53 -18.80 -13.38
CA GLN A 365 20.43 -18.21 -12.03
C GLN A 365 21.35 -16.99 -11.81
N ASN A 366 22.32 -16.76 -12.69
CA ASN A 366 23.30 -15.67 -12.57
C ASN A 366 23.09 -14.56 -13.61
N SER A 367 22.17 -14.74 -14.57
CA SER A 367 21.84 -13.75 -15.57
C SER A 367 20.75 -12.81 -15.07
N ALA A 368 20.84 -11.55 -15.45
CA ALA A 368 19.75 -10.61 -15.23
C ALA A 368 18.58 -11.00 -16.15
N PRO A 369 17.33 -10.96 -15.67
CA PRO A 369 16.18 -11.18 -16.53
C PRO A 369 16.16 -10.15 -17.65
N MET A 370 15.79 -10.64 -18.83
CA MET A 370 15.67 -9.82 -20.02
C MET A 370 14.21 -9.69 -20.41
N PHE A 371 13.81 -8.49 -20.78
CA PHE A 371 12.47 -8.25 -21.31
C PHE A 371 12.25 -9.06 -22.60
N LYS A 372 11.11 -9.75 -22.70
CA LYS A 372 10.69 -10.42 -23.94
C LYS A 372 9.85 -9.45 -24.77
N GLU A 373 10.41 -8.90 -25.84
CA GLU A 373 9.69 -7.96 -26.71
C GLU A 373 8.46 -8.56 -27.41
N LEU A 374 8.52 -9.86 -27.71
CA LEU A 374 7.46 -10.59 -28.37
C LEU A 374 7.07 -11.81 -27.55
N SER A 375 5.81 -11.89 -27.19
CA SER A 375 5.25 -13.06 -26.53
C SER A 375 5.00 -14.20 -27.51
N GLU A 376 5.19 -15.43 -27.02
CA GLU A 376 4.71 -16.64 -27.70
C GLU A 376 3.20 -16.87 -27.46
N LEU A 377 2.64 -16.21 -26.45
CA LEU A 377 1.23 -16.30 -26.07
C LEU A 377 0.53 -14.99 -26.41
N SER A 378 -0.70 -15.06 -26.89
CA SER A 378 -1.54 -13.86 -26.97
C SER A 378 -1.87 -13.33 -25.57
N GLY A 379 -2.16 -12.03 -25.45
CA GLY A 379 -2.57 -11.45 -24.16
C GLY A 379 -3.80 -12.16 -23.57
N LYS A 380 -4.70 -12.65 -24.41
CA LYS A 380 -5.85 -13.47 -23.99
C LYS A 380 -5.43 -14.82 -23.41
N GLU A 381 -4.43 -15.47 -23.99
CA GLU A 381 -3.89 -16.74 -23.49
C GLU A 381 -3.20 -16.56 -22.14
N HIS A 382 -2.42 -15.48 -21.97
CA HIS A 382 -1.91 -15.09 -20.66
C HIS A 382 -3.02 -14.97 -19.62
N LEU A 383 -4.06 -14.18 -19.89
CA LEU A 383 -5.17 -14.01 -18.95
C LEU A 383 -5.92 -15.32 -18.67
N LYS A 384 -6.07 -16.21 -19.67
CA LYS A 384 -6.69 -17.52 -19.48
C LYS A 384 -5.82 -18.43 -18.60
N LYS A 385 -4.53 -18.50 -18.89
CA LYS A 385 -3.58 -19.35 -18.16
C LYS A 385 -3.34 -18.83 -16.74
N ALA A 386 -3.46 -17.53 -16.53
CA ALA A 386 -3.53 -16.87 -15.22
C ALA A 386 -4.87 -17.05 -14.48
N THR A 387 -5.87 -17.70 -15.09
CA THR A 387 -7.24 -17.84 -14.57
C THR A 387 -8.06 -16.53 -14.53
N LEU A 388 -7.45 -15.38 -14.82
CA LEU A 388 -8.10 -14.06 -14.83
C LEU A 388 -9.24 -13.94 -15.84
N TRP A 389 -9.07 -14.48 -17.06
CA TRP A 389 -10.10 -14.37 -18.11
C TRP A 389 -11.41 -15.06 -17.71
N SER A 390 -11.31 -16.27 -17.16
CA SER A 390 -12.47 -17.05 -16.70
C SER A 390 -13.14 -16.42 -15.48
N VAL A 391 -12.35 -15.86 -14.56
CA VAL A 391 -12.88 -15.19 -13.37
C VAL A 391 -13.62 -13.91 -13.76
N LEU A 392 -13.02 -13.05 -14.58
CA LEU A 392 -13.67 -11.84 -15.09
C LEU A 392 -14.99 -12.17 -15.81
N PHE A 393 -14.99 -13.21 -16.63
CA PHE A 393 -16.20 -13.69 -17.29
C PHE A 393 -17.26 -14.18 -16.28
N SER A 394 -16.86 -14.87 -15.20
CA SER A 394 -17.78 -15.44 -14.21
C SER A 394 -18.34 -14.40 -13.26
N LEU A 395 -17.57 -13.36 -12.92
CA LEU A 395 -18.01 -12.22 -12.11
C LEU A 395 -19.14 -11.41 -12.76
N ARG A 396 -19.35 -11.57 -14.07
CA ARG A 396 -20.54 -11.08 -14.78
C ARG A 396 -21.81 -11.80 -14.32
N ALA A 397 -21.74 -13.11 -14.10
CA ALA A 397 -22.92 -13.96 -13.92
C ALA A 397 -23.52 -13.92 -12.50
N ILE A 398 -22.73 -13.54 -11.49
CA ILE A 398 -23.15 -13.55 -10.08
C ILE A 398 -24.15 -12.42 -9.76
N LEU A 399 -24.28 -11.40 -10.61
CA LEU A 399 -25.18 -10.26 -10.39
C LEU A 399 -26.53 -10.38 -11.13
N GLN A 400 -26.92 -11.60 -11.53
CA GLN A 400 -28.23 -11.90 -12.14
C GLN A 400 -29.19 -12.66 -11.20
N PHE A 401 -28.93 -12.70 -9.89
CA PHE A 401 -29.79 -13.36 -8.90
C PHE A 401 -30.25 -12.41 -7.80
#